data_AF-F2LSE3-F1
#
_entry.id   AF-F2LSE3-F1
#
_cell.length_a   1.000
_cell.length_b   1.000
_cell.length_c   1.000
_cell.angle_alpha   90.00
_cell.angle_beta   90.00
_cell.angle_gamma   90.00
#
_symmetry.space_group_name_H-M   'P 1'
#
loop_
_entity.id
_entity.type
_entity.pdbx_description
1 polymer ?
#
loop_
_entity_poly.entity_id
_entity_poly.type
_entity_poly.pdbx_seq_one_letter_code
_entity_poly.pdbx_strand_id
1 'polypeptide(L)'
;MFGTVFSKALTARGHWAMKRICEVANAVRIYPDHTTQALHFARESGREAGRLDAALGLWCPHLLTDVPELHDAWQTAFDEVRSRLDALRTPEGIEAWLARVSKAANHGTGLVYEVFSRNFSCAVDNGLGDIPSELHAFTLERAKYFGYETAEEREATWAEMEADGLCSHGLDAMTCPCGCFEGD
;
A
#
# COMPACT_ATOMS: atom_id res chain seq x y z
N MET A 1 2.56 -18.74 4.54
CA MET A 1 2.17 -17.88 3.40
C MET A 1 0.79 -18.23 2.86
N PHE A 2 0.50 -19.47 2.44
CA PHE A 2 -0.85 -19.86 1.96
C PHE A 2 -1.98 -19.71 2.98
N GLY A 3 -1.68 -19.87 4.27
CA GLY A 3 -2.69 -19.79 5.34
C GLY A 3 -3.45 -18.46 5.40
N THR A 4 -2.86 -17.36 4.92
CA THR A 4 -3.50 -16.03 4.96
C THR A 4 -4.58 -15.88 3.88
N VAL A 5 -4.36 -16.37 2.66
CA VAL A 5 -5.35 -16.37 1.57
C VAL A 5 -6.60 -17.15 1.99
N PHE A 6 -6.41 -18.41 2.41
CA PHE A 6 -7.52 -19.27 2.80
C PHE A 6 -8.24 -18.78 4.05
N SER A 7 -7.50 -18.28 5.05
CA SER A 7 -8.10 -17.70 6.25
C SER A 7 -8.97 -16.49 5.91
N LYS A 8 -8.49 -15.56 5.07
CA LYS A 8 -9.28 -14.40 4.63
C LYS A 8 -10.50 -14.81 3.81
N ALA A 9 -10.37 -15.78 2.90
CA ALA A 9 -11.50 -16.32 2.14
C ALA A 9 -12.57 -16.96 3.07
N LEU A 10 -12.14 -17.71 4.09
CA LEU A 10 -13.06 -18.29 5.07
C LEU A 10 -13.75 -17.22 5.91
N THR A 11 -13.02 -16.19 6.35
CA THR A 11 -13.61 -15.04 7.06
C THR A 11 -14.63 -14.31 6.20
N ALA A 12 -14.36 -14.11 4.91
CA ALA A 12 -15.31 -13.52 3.97
C ALA A 12 -16.62 -14.34 3.90
N ARG A 13 -16.51 -15.68 3.79
CA ARG A 13 -17.68 -16.57 3.83
C ARG A 13 -18.44 -16.49 5.15
N GLY A 14 -17.73 -16.42 6.28
CA GLY A 14 -18.34 -16.29 7.60
C GLY A 14 -19.22 -15.04 7.69
N HIS A 15 -18.71 -13.89 7.25
CA HIS A 15 -19.49 -12.66 7.19
C HIS A 15 -20.65 -12.75 6.20
N TRP A 16 -20.47 -13.37 5.04
CA TRP A 16 -21.56 -13.54 4.08
C TRP A 16 -22.70 -14.43 4.61
N ALA A 17 -22.36 -15.47 5.36
CA ALA A 17 -23.35 -16.30 6.05
C ALA A 17 -24.11 -15.48 7.11
N MET A 18 -23.40 -14.68 7.92
CA MET A 18 -24.03 -13.81 8.93
C MET A 18 -24.95 -12.77 8.29
N LYS A 19 -24.55 -12.19 7.15
CA LYS A 19 -25.38 -11.30 6.34
C LYS A 19 -26.71 -11.96 5.98
N ARG A 20 -26.67 -13.18 5.43
CA ARG A 20 -27.89 -13.95 5.09
C ARG A 20 -28.76 -14.27 6.30
N ILE A 21 -28.15 -14.66 7.42
CA ILE A 21 -28.88 -14.92 8.67
C ILE A 21 -29.60 -13.66 9.15
N CYS A 22 -28.93 -12.50 9.12
CA CYS A 22 -29.53 -11.22 9.53
C CYS A 22 -30.69 -10.80 8.62
N GLU A 23 -30.59 -11.05 7.31
CA GLU A 23 -31.67 -10.80 6.36
C GLU A 23 -32.90 -11.66 6.66
N VAL A 24 -32.71 -12.96 6.89
CA VAL A 24 -33.79 -13.89 7.24
C VAL A 24 -34.41 -13.54 8.60
N ALA A 25 -33.60 -13.15 9.58
CA ALA A 25 -34.06 -12.78 10.91
C ALA A 25 -34.69 -11.38 10.99
N ASN A 26 -34.73 -10.62 9.88
CA ASN A 26 -35.13 -9.21 9.84
C ASN A 26 -34.36 -8.33 10.87
N ALA A 27 -33.11 -8.70 11.17
CA ALA A 27 -32.26 -8.08 12.18
C ALA A 27 -31.22 -7.13 11.58
N VAL A 28 -31.44 -6.67 10.34
CA VAL A 28 -30.48 -5.91 9.51
C VAL A 28 -29.96 -4.64 10.19
N ARG A 29 -30.70 -4.07 11.15
CA ARG A 29 -30.31 -2.84 11.88
C ARG A 29 -29.50 -3.05 13.17
N ILE A 30 -29.32 -4.28 13.63
CA ILE A 30 -28.74 -4.56 14.97
C ILE A 30 -27.27 -5.00 14.87
N TYR A 31 -26.83 -5.50 13.72
CA TYR A 31 -25.52 -6.11 13.54
C TYR A 31 -24.59 -5.26 12.66
N PRO A 32 -23.25 -5.39 12.81
CA PRO A 32 -22.28 -4.72 11.95
C PRO A 32 -22.52 -5.07 10.47
N ASP A 33 -22.11 -4.17 9.57
CA ASP A 33 -22.27 -4.36 8.12
C ASP A 33 -21.41 -5.53 7.61
N HIS A 34 -22.00 -6.71 7.68
CA HIS A 34 -21.42 -7.97 7.25
C HIS A 34 -21.19 -8.03 5.74
N THR A 35 -21.92 -7.22 4.94
CA THR A 35 -21.67 -7.13 3.49
C THR A 35 -20.32 -6.47 3.25
N THR A 36 -20.09 -5.30 3.86
CA THR A 36 -18.83 -4.58 3.74
C THR A 36 -17.66 -5.42 4.25
N GLN A 37 -17.82 -6.11 5.37
CA GLN A 37 -16.78 -6.98 5.93
C GLN A 37 -16.48 -8.18 5.01
N ALA A 38 -17.51 -8.85 4.49
CA ALA A 38 -17.34 -9.98 3.58
C ALA A 38 -16.57 -9.56 2.30
N LEU A 39 -16.98 -8.45 1.69
CA LEU A 39 -16.31 -7.91 0.49
C LEU A 39 -14.89 -7.44 0.78
N HIS A 40 -14.63 -6.85 1.95
CA HIS A 40 -13.28 -6.48 2.38
C HIS A 40 -12.37 -7.70 2.43
N PHE A 41 -12.77 -8.76 3.14
CA PHE A 41 -11.95 -9.97 3.26
C PHE A 41 -11.80 -10.73 1.93
N ALA A 42 -12.82 -10.69 1.06
CA ALA A 42 -12.71 -11.25 -0.29
C ALA A 42 -11.62 -10.53 -1.11
N ARG A 43 -11.62 -9.19 -1.10
CA ARG A 43 -10.58 -8.38 -1.76
C ARG A 43 -9.19 -8.63 -1.18
N GLU A 44 -9.08 -8.67 0.15
CA GLU A 44 -7.80 -8.96 0.82
C GLU A 44 -7.26 -10.34 0.47
N SER A 45 -8.13 -11.35 0.40
CA SER A 45 -7.76 -12.68 -0.10
C SER A 45 -7.28 -12.62 -1.57
N GLY A 46 -7.97 -11.86 -2.43
CA GLY A 46 -7.58 -11.66 -3.83
C GLY A 46 -6.22 -11.01 -3.99
N ARG A 47 -5.94 -9.96 -3.19
CA ARG A 47 -4.64 -9.28 -3.19
C ARG A 47 -3.50 -10.22 -2.81
N GLU A 48 -3.66 -10.99 -1.74
CA GLU A 48 -2.65 -11.95 -1.30
C GLU A 48 -2.43 -13.05 -2.35
N ALA A 49 -3.51 -13.57 -2.94
CA ALA A 49 -3.40 -14.57 -4.00
C ALA A 49 -2.68 -14.00 -5.24
N GLY A 50 -2.96 -12.76 -5.64
CA GLY A 50 -2.29 -12.09 -6.75
C GLY A 50 -0.78 -11.95 -6.52
N ARG A 51 -0.35 -11.66 -5.29
CA ARG A 51 1.08 -11.61 -4.93
C ARG A 51 1.71 -13.00 -4.96
N LEU A 52 1.04 -14.02 -4.43
CA LEU A 52 1.54 -15.40 -4.44
C LEU A 52 1.65 -15.96 -5.86
N ASP A 53 0.68 -15.67 -6.73
CA ASP A 53 0.70 -16.07 -8.13
C ASP A 53 1.89 -15.41 -8.85
N ALA A 54 2.09 -14.10 -8.65
CA ALA A 54 3.24 -13.40 -9.24
C ALA A 54 4.60 -13.93 -8.74
N ALA A 55 4.69 -14.37 -7.49
CA ALA A 55 5.94 -14.83 -6.87
C ALA A 55 6.24 -16.32 -7.12
N LEU A 56 5.21 -17.17 -7.14
CA LEU A 56 5.36 -18.64 -7.12
C LEU A 56 4.61 -19.34 -8.26
N GLY A 57 3.88 -18.62 -9.11
CA GLY A 57 3.02 -19.21 -10.15
C GLY A 57 1.86 -20.02 -9.58
N LEU A 58 1.44 -19.71 -8.35
CA LEU A 58 0.40 -20.43 -7.64
C LEU A 58 -0.91 -19.66 -7.65
N TRP A 59 -1.87 -20.20 -8.39
CA TRP A 59 -3.23 -19.69 -8.47
C TRP A 59 -4.15 -20.38 -7.45
N CYS A 60 -4.97 -19.60 -6.73
CA CYS A 60 -6.02 -20.15 -5.87
C CYS A 60 -7.16 -19.14 -5.69
N PRO A 61 -8.44 -19.50 -5.95
CA PRO A 61 -9.43 -19.47 -4.85
C PRO A 61 -10.70 -20.34 -5.07
N HIS A 62 -10.65 -21.67 -4.89
CA HIS A 62 -11.88 -22.49 -5.04
C HIS A 62 -12.97 -22.20 -3.97
N LEU A 63 -12.69 -21.38 -2.95
CA LEU A 63 -13.57 -21.17 -1.80
C LEU A 63 -14.57 -20.01 -1.93
N LEU A 64 -14.48 -19.15 -2.94
CA LEU A 64 -15.40 -18.00 -3.10
C LEU A 64 -16.26 -18.07 -4.36
N THR A 65 -16.08 -19.12 -5.18
CA THR A 65 -16.68 -19.25 -6.51
C THR A 65 -18.20 -19.45 -6.51
N ASP A 66 -18.76 -19.93 -5.40
CA ASP A 66 -20.19 -20.19 -5.23
C ASP A 66 -21.00 -18.94 -4.86
N VAL A 67 -20.34 -17.81 -4.56
CA VAL A 67 -20.97 -16.54 -4.23
C VAL A 67 -20.48 -15.46 -5.21
N PRO A 68 -21.28 -15.07 -6.22
CA PRO A 68 -20.84 -14.16 -7.29
C PRO A 68 -20.23 -12.86 -6.78
N GLU A 69 -20.83 -12.24 -5.76
CA GLU A 69 -20.35 -10.96 -5.22
C GLU A 69 -18.98 -11.06 -4.55
N LEU A 70 -18.70 -12.19 -3.88
CA LEU A 70 -17.40 -12.42 -3.27
C LEU A 70 -16.37 -12.82 -4.32
N HIS A 71 -16.78 -13.64 -5.30
CA HIS A 71 -15.95 -14.02 -6.43
C HIS A 71 -15.50 -12.78 -7.21
N ASP A 72 -16.42 -11.89 -7.58
CA ASP A 72 -16.11 -10.71 -8.39
C ASP A 72 -15.22 -9.73 -7.62
N ALA A 73 -15.48 -9.54 -6.32
CA ALA A 73 -14.64 -8.71 -5.46
C ALA A 73 -13.23 -9.30 -5.30
N TRP A 74 -13.11 -10.62 -5.19
CA TRP A 74 -11.83 -11.32 -5.15
C TRP A 74 -11.09 -11.20 -6.48
N GLN A 75 -11.76 -11.48 -7.61
CA GLN A 75 -11.19 -11.51 -8.95
C GLN A 75 -10.67 -10.13 -9.35
N THR A 76 -11.48 -9.09 -9.11
CA THR A 76 -11.07 -7.70 -9.35
C THR A 76 -9.78 -7.37 -8.59
N ALA A 77 -9.73 -7.70 -7.30
CA ALA A 77 -8.56 -7.40 -6.47
C ALA A 77 -7.32 -8.23 -6.84
N PHE A 78 -7.52 -9.48 -7.28
CA PHE A 78 -6.48 -10.34 -7.80
C PHE A 78 -5.87 -9.75 -9.10
N ASP A 79 -6.72 -9.41 -10.06
CA ASP A 79 -6.31 -8.86 -11.36
C ASP A 79 -5.63 -7.50 -11.21
N GLU A 80 -6.12 -6.63 -10.31
CA GLU A 80 -5.48 -5.36 -9.98
C GLU A 80 -4.03 -5.57 -9.49
N VAL A 81 -3.80 -6.54 -8.60
CA VAL A 81 -2.46 -6.83 -8.10
C VAL A 81 -1.57 -7.43 -9.18
N ARG A 82 -2.09 -8.40 -9.96
CA ARG A 82 -1.32 -9.00 -11.06
C ARG A 82 -0.95 -7.96 -12.11
N SER A 83 -1.91 -7.16 -12.57
CA SER A 83 -1.68 -6.08 -13.53
C SER A 83 -0.64 -5.07 -13.02
N ARG A 84 -0.74 -4.67 -11.75
CA ARG A 84 0.24 -3.77 -11.13
C ARG A 84 1.65 -4.36 -11.11
N LEU A 85 1.79 -5.61 -10.68
CA LEU A 85 3.10 -6.28 -10.60
C LEU A 85 3.68 -6.56 -11.98
N ASP A 86 2.85 -6.91 -12.96
CA ASP A 86 3.29 -7.13 -14.34
C ASP A 86 3.76 -5.82 -14.98
N ALA A 87 3.12 -4.68 -14.67
CA ALA A 87 3.61 -3.37 -15.10
C ALA A 87 4.99 -3.03 -14.52
N LEU A 88 5.30 -3.44 -13.28
CA LEU A 88 6.61 -3.22 -12.66
C LEU A 88 7.74 -4.06 -13.28
N ARG A 89 7.43 -4.92 -14.25
CA ARG A 89 8.43 -5.68 -15.03
C ARG A 89 8.90 -4.94 -16.29
N THR A 90 8.36 -3.76 -16.58
CA THR A 90 8.78 -2.95 -17.74
C THR A 90 9.31 -1.59 -17.32
N PRO A 91 10.26 -1.01 -18.08
CA PRO A 91 10.74 0.35 -17.84
C PRO A 91 9.61 1.40 -17.75
N GLU A 92 8.66 1.33 -18.67
CA GLU A 92 7.54 2.29 -18.75
C GLU A 92 6.62 2.19 -17.53
N GLY A 93 6.37 0.97 -17.05
CA GLY A 93 5.54 0.76 -15.86
C GLY A 93 6.24 1.19 -14.57
N ILE A 94 7.57 1.02 -14.49
CA ILE A 94 8.40 1.56 -13.39
C ILE A 94 8.34 3.09 -13.38
N GLU A 95 8.50 3.74 -14.53
CA GLU A 95 8.42 5.20 -14.62
C GLU A 95 7.03 5.72 -14.23
N ALA A 96 5.96 5.06 -14.70
CA ALA A 96 4.60 5.41 -14.30
C ALA A 96 4.34 5.19 -12.80
N TRP A 97 4.95 4.16 -12.20
CA TRP A 97 4.90 3.93 -10.76
C TRP A 97 5.66 5.03 -9.99
N LEU A 98 6.88 5.38 -10.39
CA LEU A 98 7.67 6.45 -9.77
C LEU A 98 6.93 7.79 -9.79
N ALA A 99 6.33 8.16 -10.93
CA ALA A 99 5.54 9.39 -11.05
C ALA A 99 4.33 9.40 -10.09
N ARG A 100 3.64 8.27 -9.94
CA ARG A 100 2.54 8.13 -8.98
C ARG A 100 3.02 8.22 -7.53
N VAL A 101 4.12 7.55 -7.19
CA VAL A 101 4.69 7.54 -5.83
C VAL A 101 5.20 8.93 -5.46
N SER A 102 5.87 9.63 -6.36
CA SER A 102 6.30 11.02 -6.17
C SER A 102 5.11 11.94 -5.86
N LYS A 103 4.05 11.87 -6.68
CA LYS A 103 2.83 12.67 -6.43
C LYS A 103 2.20 12.37 -5.07
N ALA A 104 2.16 11.10 -4.67
CA ALA A 104 1.63 10.69 -3.37
C ALA A 104 2.51 11.17 -2.21
N ALA A 105 3.83 11.06 -2.34
CA ALA A 105 4.80 11.47 -1.32
C ALA A 105 4.79 12.99 -1.07
N ASN A 106 4.43 13.78 -2.08
CA ASN A 106 4.30 15.23 -1.95
C ASN A 106 3.02 15.67 -1.21
N HIS A 107 2.06 14.76 -0.99
CA HIS A 107 0.82 15.11 -0.33
C HIS A 107 1.03 15.30 1.18
N GLY A 108 0.67 16.49 1.70
CA GLY A 108 0.74 16.78 3.13
C GLY A 108 2.14 17.09 3.67
N THR A 109 3.12 17.35 2.81
CA THR A 109 4.50 17.69 3.20
C THR A 109 4.70 19.15 3.61
N GLY A 110 3.68 20.00 3.45
CA GLY A 110 3.81 21.44 3.68
C GLY A 110 4.75 22.13 2.68
N LEU A 111 5.04 21.50 1.53
CA LEU A 111 6.04 21.94 0.54
C LEU A 111 7.48 21.97 1.06
N VAL A 112 7.78 21.22 2.14
CA VAL A 112 9.14 21.00 2.61
C VAL A 112 9.78 19.89 1.78
N TYR A 113 10.86 20.21 1.05
CA TYR A 113 11.49 19.31 0.09
C TYR A 113 12.08 18.07 0.76
N GLU A 114 12.70 18.22 1.93
CA GLU A 114 13.38 17.18 2.68
C GLU A 114 12.38 16.15 3.24
N VAL A 115 11.19 16.62 3.64
CA VAL A 115 10.06 15.75 4.04
C VAL A 115 9.54 14.99 2.84
N PHE A 116 9.39 15.65 1.70
CA PHE A 116 9.02 15.00 0.44
C PHE A 116 10.05 13.93 0.05
N SER A 117 11.33 14.27 -0.01
CA SER A 117 12.43 13.39 -0.39
C SER A 117 12.48 12.16 0.52
N ARG A 118 12.35 12.35 1.85
CA ARG A 118 12.27 11.25 2.80
C ARG A 118 11.10 10.32 2.49
N ASN A 119 9.89 10.88 2.37
CA ASN A 119 8.68 10.09 2.14
C ASN A 119 8.73 9.35 0.80
N PHE A 120 9.20 10.02 -0.25
CA PHE A 120 9.36 9.45 -1.59
C PHE A 120 10.37 8.31 -1.57
N SER A 121 11.55 8.55 -1.00
CA SER A 121 12.62 7.56 -0.96
C SER A 121 12.25 6.34 -0.13
N CYS A 122 11.61 6.52 1.03
CA CYS A 122 11.06 5.41 1.80
C CYS A 122 10.00 4.61 1.00
N ALA A 123 9.16 5.28 0.22
CA ALA A 123 8.17 4.60 -0.62
C ALA A 123 8.82 3.83 -1.78
N VAL A 124 9.91 4.36 -2.35
CA VAL A 124 10.71 3.66 -3.35
C VAL A 124 11.38 2.43 -2.75
N ASP A 125 12.07 2.57 -1.61
CA ASP A 125 12.76 1.49 -0.90
C ASP A 125 11.80 0.34 -0.58
N ASN A 126 10.63 0.65 -0.04
CA ASN A 126 9.59 -0.33 0.27
C ASN A 126 9.01 -1.00 -0.99
N GLY A 127 8.98 -0.29 -2.12
CA GLY A 127 8.45 -0.78 -3.39
C GLY A 127 9.40 -1.66 -4.18
N LEU A 128 10.72 -1.60 -3.93
CA LEU A 128 11.71 -2.41 -4.65
C LEU A 128 11.46 -3.92 -4.50
N GLY A 129 10.85 -4.36 -3.40
CA GLY A 129 10.49 -5.78 -3.20
C GLY A 129 9.49 -6.31 -4.23
N ASP A 130 8.68 -5.45 -4.84
CA ASP A 130 7.73 -5.80 -5.89
C ASP A 130 8.34 -5.72 -7.31
N ILE A 131 9.57 -5.19 -7.43
CA ILE A 131 10.27 -4.99 -8.70
C ILE A 131 11.30 -6.11 -8.89
N PRO A 132 11.44 -6.71 -10.08
CA PRO A 132 12.50 -7.67 -10.34
C PRO A 132 13.89 -7.09 -10.07
N SER A 133 14.76 -7.85 -9.41
CA SER A 133 16.09 -7.40 -8.95
C SER A 133 16.97 -6.83 -10.07
N GLU A 134 16.83 -7.36 -11.28
CA GLU A 134 17.52 -6.93 -12.49
C GLU A 134 17.14 -5.50 -12.93
N LEU A 135 15.97 -5.00 -12.49
CA LEU A 135 15.49 -3.65 -12.76
C LEU A 135 15.72 -2.69 -11.59
N HIS A 136 16.29 -3.13 -10.46
CA HIS A 136 16.52 -2.27 -9.30
C HIS A 136 17.45 -1.10 -9.62
N ALA A 137 18.58 -1.37 -10.29
CA ALA A 137 19.52 -0.33 -10.68
C ALA A 137 18.89 0.71 -11.61
N PHE A 138 18.11 0.24 -12.60
CA PHE A 138 17.34 1.13 -13.48
C PHE A 138 16.34 1.97 -12.68
N THR A 139 15.59 1.33 -11.77
CA THR A 139 14.58 1.98 -10.93
C THR A 139 15.17 3.08 -10.09
N LEU A 140 16.26 2.81 -9.37
CA LEU A 140 16.93 3.79 -8.51
C LEU A 140 17.51 4.95 -9.32
N GLU A 141 18.10 4.67 -10.48
CA GLU A 141 18.59 5.72 -11.37
C GLU A 141 17.47 6.61 -11.91
N ARG A 142 16.30 6.04 -12.23
CA ARG A 142 15.11 6.82 -12.59
C ARG A 142 14.54 7.59 -11.39
N ALA A 143 14.56 7.01 -10.20
CA ALA A 143 14.01 7.62 -8.99
C ALA A 143 14.78 8.90 -8.61
N LYS A 144 16.09 8.98 -8.88
CA LYS A 144 16.88 10.20 -8.65
C LYS A 144 16.31 11.44 -9.34
N TYR A 145 15.71 11.31 -10.53
CA TYR A 145 15.07 12.45 -11.22
C TYR A 145 13.86 13.01 -10.48
N PHE A 146 13.28 12.24 -9.56
CA PHE A 146 12.16 12.65 -8.71
C PHE A 146 12.60 13.11 -7.31
N GLY A 147 13.90 13.10 -6.99
CA GLY A 147 14.42 13.45 -5.67
C GLY A 147 14.58 12.25 -4.74
N TYR A 148 14.95 11.08 -5.27
CA TYR A 148 15.36 9.95 -4.43
C TYR A 148 16.73 10.20 -3.79
N GLU A 149 16.85 9.86 -2.51
CA GLU A 149 18.07 9.87 -1.70
C GLU A 149 18.28 8.49 -1.07
N THR A 150 19.54 8.05 -0.94
CA THR A 150 19.85 6.81 -0.20
C THR A 150 19.57 6.94 1.29
N ALA A 151 19.55 5.83 2.03
CA ALA A 151 19.36 5.87 3.48
C ALA A 151 20.42 6.75 4.17
N GLU A 152 21.68 6.62 3.75
CA GLU A 152 22.79 7.39 4.31
C GLU A 152 22.70 8.88 3.97
N GLU A 153 22.34 9.23 2.73
CA GLU A 153 22.14 10.62 2.32
C GLU A 153 21.01 11.26 3.13
N ARG A 154 19.88 10.56 3.29
CA ARG A 154 18.77 11.04 4.11
C ARG A 154 19.17 11.23 5.56
N GLU A 155 19.84 10.26 6.17
CA GLU A 155 20.28 10.35 7.57
C GLU A 155 21.20 11.56 7.78
N ALA A 156 22.13 11.82 6.86
CA ALA A 156 22.97 13.00 6.90
C ALA A 156 22.15 14.30 6.80
N THR A 157 21.24 14.41 5.82
CA THR A 157 20.36 15.58 5.68
C THR A 157 19.53 15.83 6.94
N TRP A 158 18.93 14.79 7.53
CA TRP A 158 18.11 14.94 8.73
C TRP A 158 18.92 15.30 9.98
N ALA A 159 20.15 14.81 10.11
CA ALA A 159 21.05 15.20 11.19
C ALA A 159 21.47 16.68 11.09
N GLU A 160 21.71 17.18 9.88
CA GLU A 160 21.97 18.61 9.63
C GLU A 160 20.74 19.47 9.98
N MET A 161 19.55 19.07 9.54
CA MET A 161 18.30 19.76 9.87
C MET A 161 18.04 19.82 11.39
N GLU A 162 18.30 18.73 12.10
CA GLU A 162 18.19 18.69 13.56
C GLU A 162 19.21 19.64 14.21
N ALA A 163 20.46 19.66 13.74
CA ALA A 163 21.49 20.58 14.21
C ALA A 163 21.14 22.06 13.96
N ASP A 164 20.41 22.34 12.88
CA ASP A 164 19.89 23.67 12.53
C ASP A 164 18.61 24.04 13.33
N GLY A 165 18.13 23.16 14.20
CA GLY A 165 16.98 23.42 15.07
C GLY A 165 15.62 23.22 14.38
N LEU A 166 15.57 22.45 13.29
CA LEU A 166 14.33 22.09 12.61
C LEU A 166 13.69 20.88 13.29
N CYS A 167 12.36 20.89 13.42
CA CYS A 167 11.61 19.74 13.92
C CYS A 167 11.52 18.61 12.89
N SER A 168 10.91 17.48 13.25
CA SER A 168 10.67 16.33 12.37
C SER A 168 9.80 16.62 11.13
N HIS A 169 9.18 17.79 11.07
CA HIS A 169 8.43 18.32 9.92
C HIS A 169 9.28 19.24 9.02
N GLY A 170 10.55 19.45 9.35
CA GLY A 170 11.48 20.32 8.64
C GLY A 170 11.17 21.82 8.77
N LEU A 171 10.60 22.22 9.90
CA LEU A 171 10.22 23.59 10.21
C LEU A 171 10.83 24.02 11.55
N ASP A 172 11.12 25.31 11.70
CA ASP A 172 11.66 25.90 12.94
C ASP A 172 10.54 26.33 13.91
N ALA A 173 10.94 26.83 15.08
CA ALA A 173 10.02 27.32 16.12
C ALA A 173 9.12 28.48 15.68
N MET A 174 9.52 29.23 14.64
CA MET A 174 8.77 30.38 14.14
C MET A 174 7.79 30.01 13.03
N THR A 175 7.95 28.83 12.42
CA THR A 175 7.22 28.41 11.22
C THR A 175 6.41 27.13 11.42
N CYS A 176 6.68 26.35 12.47
CA CYS A 176 5.98 25.09 12.72
C CYS A 176 4.57 25.31 13.30
N PRO A 177 3.49 24.99 12.57
CA PRO A 177 2.11 25.15 13.07
C PRO A 177 1.69 24.05 14.05
N CYS A 178 2.52 23.01 14.23
CA CYS A 178 2.20 21.85 15.06
C CYS A 178 2.61 22.03 16.53
N GLY A 179 3.20 23.18 16.91
CA GLY A 179 3.62 23.45 18.28
C GLY A 179 4.78 22.57 18.75
N CYS A 180 5.64 22.10 17.83
CA CYS A 180 6.73 21.16 18.15
C CYS A 180 7.76 21.67 19.17
N PHE A 181 7.75 22.97 19.48
CA PHE A 181 8.71 23.64 20.35
C PHE A 181 8.04 24.26 21.59
N GLU A 182 6.74 23.98 21.83
CA GLU A 182 5.96 24.56 22.92
C GLU A 182 6.04 23.76 24.24
N GLY A 183 6.92 22.76 24.32
CA GLY A 183 7.01 21.82 25.44
C GLY A 183 8.41 21.58 26.01
N ASP A 184 9.41 22.36 25.60
CA ASP A 184 10.79 22.29 26.08
C ASP A 184 11.04 23.18 27.33
#